data_AF-A0A853K7X3-F1
#
_entry.id   AF-A0A853K7X3-F1
#
_cell.length_a   1.000
_cell.length_b   1.000
_cell.length_c   1.000
_cell.angle_alpha   90.00
_cell.angle_beta   90.00
_cell.angle_gamma   90.00
#
_symmetry.space_group_name_H-M   'P 1'
#
loop_
_entity.id
_entity.type
_entity.pdbx_description
1 polymer ?
#
loop_
_entity_poly.entity_id
_entity_poly.type
_entity_poly.pdbx_seq_one_letter_code
_entity_poly.pdbx_strand_id
1 'polypeptide(L)'
;MDFPTDHLLHTKERELESLRDGVNRLKDLFEMGDVTKAEYKARLERLKDLIVRKENEYEQLKESLDGCSPLIHAERIQLIDELKGSWTTTIDVKERNRLMKLIIEQIEYTRDGVEVEIQVKFR
;
A
#
# COMPACT_ATOMS: atom_id res chain seq x y z
N MET A 1 -21.03 -11.54 3.39
CA MET A 1 -21.00 -11.00 4.76
C MET A 1 -20.09 -9.79 4.67
N ASP A 2 -20.64 -8.59 4.82
CA ASP A 2 -19.82 -7.37 4.88
C ASP A 2 -19.01 -7.41 6.16
N PHE A 3 -17.68 -7.34 6.03
CA PHE A 3 -16.82 -7.22 7.18
C PHE A 3 -16.97 -5.80 7.76
N PRO A 4 -16.99 -5.63 9.09
CA PRO A 4 -17.14 -4.33 9.76
C PRO A 4 -16.09 -3.28 9.36
N THR A 5 -15.07 -3.70 8.62
CA THR A 5 -13.89 -2.97 8.23
C THR A 5 -14.00 -2.29 6.85
N ASP A 6 -14.77 -2.83 5.89
CA ASP A 6 -15.08 -2.15 4.61
C ASP A 6 -15.91 -0.88 4.83
N HIS A 7 -16.83 -0.95 5.79
CA HIS A 7 -17.61 0.21 6.23
C HIS A 7 -16.71 1.29 6.85
N LEU A 8 -15.59 0.91 7.46
CA LEU A 8 -14.61 1.83 8.03
C LEU A 8 -13.77 2.52 6.94
N LEU A 9 -13.38 1.77 5.91
CA LEU A 9 -12.64 2.29 4.75
C LEU A 9 -13.49 3.30 3.97
N HIS A 10 -14.75 2.96 3.66
CA HIS A 10 -15.68 3.88 3.00
C HIS A 10 -15.95 5.14 3.83
N THR A 11 -16.01 5.02 5.15
CA THR A 11 -16.17 6.18 6.03
C THR A 11 -14.94 7.09 5.94
N LYS A 12 -13.73 6.53 5.92
CA LYS A 12 -12.47 7.28 5.79
C LYS A 12 -12.30 7.93 4.41
N GLU A 13 -12.72 7.26 3.34
CA GLU A 13 -12.74 7.81 1.99
C GLU A 13 -13.68 9.02 1.89
N ARG A 14 -14.85 8.91 2.52
CA ARG A 14 -15.84 10.00 2.58
C ARG A 14 -15.36 11.18 3.43
N GLU A 15 -14.62 10.92 4.51
CA GLU A 15 -13.94 11.97 5.28
C GLU A 15 -12.90 12.71 4.44
N LEU A 16 -12.10 11.99 3.64
CA LEU A 16 -11.13 12.58 2.72
C LEU A 16 -11.78 13.43 1.63
N GLU A 17 -12.86 12.94 1.03
CA GLU A 17 -13.63 13.68 0.04
C GLU A 17 -14.23 14.96 0.64
N SER A 18 -14.75 14.89 1.87
CA SER A 18 -15.25 16.08 2.59
C SER A 18 -14.15 17.12 2.86
N LEU A 19 -12.91 16.68 3.13
CA LEU A 19 -11.76 17.57 3.31
C LEU A 19 -11.33 18.21 2.00
N ARG A 20 -11.35 17.47 0.89
CA ARG A 20 -11.09 17.99 -0.47
C ARG A 20 -12.15 19.01 -0.88
N ASP A 21 -13.42 18.76 -0.57
CA ASP A 21 -14.49 19.74 -0.72
C ASP A 21 -14.31 20.96 0.20
N GLY A 22 -13.76 20.75 1.40
CA GLY A 22 -13.35 21.83 2.30
C GLY A 22 -12.32 22.78 1.68
N VAL A 23 -11.37 22.24 0.90
CA VAL A 23 -10.38 23.05 0.16
C VAL A 23 -11.06 23.84 -0.96
N ASN A 24 -11.99 23.22 -1.70
CA ASN A 24 -12.74 23.91 -2.75
C ASN A 24 -13.60 25.05 -2.18
N ARG A 25 -14.35 24.80 -1.10
CA ARG A 25 -15.12 25.85 -0.42
C ARG A 25 -14.24 26.98 0.13
N LEU A 26 -13.06 26.66 0.65
CA LEU A 26 -12.12 27.67 1.13
C LEU A 26 -11.59 28.54 -0.03
N LYS A 27 -11.43 27.94 -1.22
CA LYS A 27 -11.05 28.66 -2.44
C LYS A 27 -12.17 29.60 -2.88
N ASP A 28 -13.42 29.14 -2.88
CA ASP A 28 -14.57 29.98 -3.23
C ASP A 28 -14.70 31.17 -2.26
N LEU A 29 -14.54 30.94 -0.96
CA LEU A 29 -14.57 32.00 0.05
C LEU A 29 -13.44 33.03 -0.12
N PHE A 30 -12.27 32.60 -0.62
CA PHE A 30 -11.19 33.52 -0.96
C PHE A 30 -11.48 34.31 -2.24
N GLU A 31 -12.05 33.65 -3.26
CA GLU A 31 -12.45 34.29 -4.52
C GLU A 31 -13.61 35.28 -4.32
N MET A 32 -14.52 35.01 -3.39
CA MET A 32 -15.59 35.93 -2.95
C MET A 32 -15.10 37.06 -2.05
N GLY A 33 -13.85 36.99 -1.55
CA GLY A 33 -13.25 38.00 -0.68
C GLY A 33 -13.65 37.91 0.78
N ASP A 34 -14.35 36.85 1.19
CA ASP A 34 -14.81 36.60 2.56
C ASP A 34 -13.66 36.21 3.52
N VAL A 35 -12.48 35.90 2.98
CA VAL A 35 -11.31 35.45 3.74
C VAL A 35 -10.06 36.17 3.26
N THR A 36 -9.26 36.65 4.19
CA THR A 36 -8.01 37.35 3.84
C THR A 36 -6.96 36.38 3.29
N LYS A 37 -6.00 36.88 2.50
CA LYS A 37 -4.91 36.06 1.93
C LYS A 37 -4.09 35.33 3.00
N ALA A 38 -3.90 35.94 4.17
CA ALA A 38 -3.18 35.33 5.29
C ALA A 38 -3.98 34.18 5.93
N GLU A 39 -5.28 34.38 6.17
CA GLU A 39 -6.17 33.35 6.69
C GLU A 39 -6.37 32.20 5.70
N TYR A 40 -6.48 32.52 4.41
CA TYR A 40 -6.57 31.54 3.34
C TYR A 40 -5.35 30.62 3.34
N LYS A 41 -4.13 31.18 3.35
CA LYS A 41 -2.89 30.40 3.41
C LYS A 41 -2.83 29.51 4.65
N ALA A 42 -3.08 30.08 5.83
CA ALA A 42 -3.00 29.33 7.08
C ALA A 42 -4.02 28.19 7.16
N ARG A 43 -5.26 28.42 6.69
CA ARG A 43 -6.30 27.38 6.64
C ARG A 43 -6.03 26.35 5.56
N LEU A 44 -5.53 26.76 4.40
CA LEU A 44 -5.16 25.86 3.32
C LEU A 44 -4.03 24.92 3.73
N GLU A 45 -3.01 25.44 4.41
CA GLU A 45 -1.87 24.65 4.87
C GLU A 45 -2.30 23.63 5.94
N ARG A 46 -3.14 24.03 6.90
CA ARG A 46 -3.75 23.10 7.84
C ARG A 46 -4.61 22.03 7.17
N LEU A 47 -5.42 22.40 6.17
CA LEU A 47 -6.24 21.44 5.43
C LEU A 47 -5.38 20.48 4.61
N LYS A 48 -4.29 20.96 3.99
CA LYS A 48 -3.32 20.12 3.27
C LYS A 48 -2.64 19.13 4.21
N ASP A 49 -2.15 19.60 5.36
CA ASP A 49 -1.54 18.72 6.37
C ASP A 49 -2.54 17.67 6.88
N LEU A 50 -3.80 18.06 7.06
CA LEU A 50 -4.85 17.15 7.49
C LEU A 50 -5.18 16.11 6.40
N ILE A 51 -5.24 16.53 5.14
CA ILE A 51 -5.44 15.65 3.99
C ILE A 51 -4.30 14.65 3.91
N VAL A 52 -3.04 15.09 3.96
CA VAL A 52 -1.88 14.19 3.91
C VAL A 52 -1.90 13.18 5.07
N ARG A 53 -2.23 13.62 6.30
CA ARG A 53 -2.35 12.69 7.44
C ARG A 53 -3.48 11.69 7.24
N LYS A 54 -4.64 12.13 6.74
CA LYS A 54 -5.80 11.28 6.52
C LYS A 54 -5.62 10.34 5.32
N GLU A 55 -4.88 10.76 4.30
CA GLU A 55 -4.45 9.91 3.17
C GLU A 55 -3.51 8.82 3.68
N ASN A 56 -2.50 9.17 4.48
CA ASN A 56 -1.62 8.17 5.10
C ASN A 56 -2.38 7.21 6.04
N GLU A 57 -3.31 7.71 6.86
CA GLU A 57 -4.15 6.85 7.71
C GLU A 57 -5.05 5.93 6.87
N TYR A 58 -5.64 6.46 5.78
CA TYR A 58 -6.47 5.69 4.86
C TYR A 58 -5.65 4.63 4.14
N GLU A 59 -4.43 4.97 3.71
CA GLU A 59 -3.52 4.05 3.02
C GLU A 59 -3.02 2.97 3.97
N GLN A 60 -2.69 3.29 5.23
CA GLN A 60 -2.40 2.29 6.27
C GLN A 60 -3.60 1.40 6.60
N LEU A 61 -4.81 1.98 6.64
CA LEU A 61 -6.04 1.21 6.86
C LEU A 61 -6.29 0.29 5.66
N LYS A 62 -6.06 0.78 4.44
CA LYS A 62 -6.19 0.03 3.20
C LYS A 62 -5.14 -1.08 3.12
N GLU A 63 -3.89 -0.84 3.50
CA GLU A 63 -2.84 -1.86 3.63
C GLU A 63 -3.18 -2.91 4.70
N SER A 64 -3.87 -2.51 5.77
CA SER A 64 -4.41 -3.43 6.77
C SER A 64 -5.63 -4.22 6.28
N LEU A 65 -6.27 -3.78 5.19
CA LEU A 65 -7.53 -4.33 4.64
C LEU A 65 -7.37 -5.15 3.36
N ASP A 66 -6.52 -4.70 2.43
CA ASP A 66 -6.28 -5.29 1.11
C ASP A 66 -5.29 -6.46 1.14
N GLY A 67 -4.68 -6.78 2.30
CA GLY A 67 -3.80 -7.96 2.39
C GLY A 67 -2.56 -7.94 1.47
N CYS A 68 -2.24 -6.79 0.84
CA CYS A 68 -0.89 -6.45 0.37
C CYS A 68 -0.02 -5.83 1.51
N SER A 69 -0.53 -5.93 2.74
CA SER A 69 0.09 -6.56 3.92
C SER A 69 0.77 -7.92 3.62
N PRO A 70 1.50 -8.58 4.55
CA PRO A 70 2.11 -9.89 4.31
C PRO A 70 1.10 -10.86 3.67
N LEU A 71 1.46 -11.49 2.53
CA LEU A 71 0.67 -12.53 1.83
C LEU A 71 -0.12 -13.37 2.85
N ILE A 72 -1.43 -13.52 2.67
CA ILE A 72 -2.25 -14.28 3.62
C ILE A 72 -1.77 -15.75 3.61
N HIS A 73 -1.74 -16.45 4.75
CA HIS A 73 -1.14 -17.80 4.85
C HIS A 73 -1.63 -18.79 3.78
N ALA A 74 -2.92 -18.73 3.42
CA ALA A 74 -3.50 -19.56 2.37
C ALA A 74 -2.98 -19.22 0.96
N GLU A 75 -2.74 -17.93 0.66
CA GLU A 75 -2.18 -17.46 -0.61
C GLU A 75 -0.69 -17.78 -0.70
N ARG A 76 0.06 -17.67 0.42
CA ARG A 76 1.44 -18.18 0.52
C ARG A 76 1.49 -19.68 0.24
N ILE A 77 0.58 -20.44 0.84
CA ILE A 77 0.49 -21.89 0.64
C ILE A 77 0.17 -22.19 -0.83
N GLN A 78 -0.77 -21.48 -1.46
CA GLN A 78 -1.07 -21.66 -2.89
C GLN A 78 0.15 -21.38 -3.78
N LEU A 79 0.86 -20.26 -3.56
CA LEU A 79 2.07 -19.95 -4.33
C LEU A 79 3.19 -20.97 -4.10
N ILE A 80 3.35 -21.45 -2.86
CA ILE A 80 4.29 -22.51 -2.52
C ILE A 80 3.89 -23.83 -3.18
N ASP A 81 2.62 -24.18 -3.21
CA ASP A 81 2.13 -25.43 -3.79
C ASP A 81 2.15 -25.39 -5.32
N GLU A 82 1.90 -24.24 -5.94
CA GLU A 82 2.16 -23.99 -7.37
C GLU A 82 3.65 -24.13 -7.69
N LEU A 83 4.52 -23.53 -6.87
CA LEU A 83 5.97 -23.69 -7.03
C LEU A 83 6.37 -25.15 -6.87
N LYS A 84 5.89 -25.88 -5.85
CA LYS A 84 6.16 -27.32 -5.65
C LYS A 84 5.66 -28.16 -6.82
N GLY A 85 4.46 -27.90 -7.32
CA GLY A 85 3.91 -28.57 -8.51
C GLY A 85 4.76 -28.32 -9.75
N SER A 86 5.42 -27.18 -9.83
CA SER A 86 6.37 -26.85 -10.90
C SER A 86 7.68 -27.65 -10.87
N TRP A 87 8.00 -28.31 -9.74
CA TRP A 87 9.17 -29.20 -9.63
C TRP A 87 8.88 -30.63 -10.09
N THR A 88 7.63 -31.07 -9.97
CA THR A 88 7.17 -32.39 -10.45
C THR A 88 6.75 -32.39 -11.92
N THR A 89 6.54 -31.20 -12.48
CA THR A 89 6.03 -31.02 -13.85
C THR A 89 7.07 -30.31 -14.71
N THR A 90 7.21 -30.72 -15.97
CA THR A 90 8.17 -30.11 -16.91
C THR A 90 7.65 -28.74 -17.38
N ILE A 91 7.95 -27.70 -16.61
CA ILE A 91 7.67 -26.31 -16.98
C ILE A 91 8.93 -25.60 -17.50
N ASP A 92 8.74 -24.53 -18.28
CA ASP A 92 9.83 -23.70 -18.77
C ASP A 92 10.59 -23.02 -17.62
N VAL A 93 11.90 -22.86 -17.79
CA VAL A 93 12.81 -22.25 -16.81
C VAL A 93 12.40 -20.81 -16.52
N LYS A 94 11.87 -20.09 -17.53
CA LYS A 94 11.38 -18.71 -17.33
C LYS A 94 10.17 -18.67 -16.41
N GLU A 95 9.25 -19.62 -16.55
CA GLU A 95 8.05 -19.67 -15.72
C GLU A 95 8.39 -20.06 -14.28
N ARG A 96 9.34 -20.99 -14.11
CA ARG A 96 9.85 -21.33 -12.78
C ARG A 96 10.48 -20.12 -12.09
N ASN A 97 11.25 -19.31 -12.83
CA ASN A 97 11.82 -18.07 -12.34
C ASN A 97 10.75 -17.00 -12.03
N ARG A 98 9.66 -16.95 -12.79
CA ARG A 98 8.53 -16.07 -12.50
C ARG A 98 7.89 -16.44 -11.17
N LEU A 99 7.60 -17.72 -10.94
CA LEU A 99 7.02 -18.21 -9.68
C LEU A 99 7.94 -17.96 -8.48
N MET A 100 9.24 -18.18 -8.61
CA MET A 100 10.21 -17.88 -7.54
C MET A 100 10.22 -16.39 -7.16
N LYS A 101 10.10 -15.48 -8.13
CA LYS A 101 10.06 -14.02 -7.88
C LYS A 101 8.79 -13.54 -7.18
N LEU A 102 7.73 -14.35 -7.16
CA LEU A 102 6.51 -14.02 -6.40
C LEU A 102 6.70 -14.27 -4.90
N ILE A 103 7.59 -15.20 -4.54
CA ILE A 103 7.84 -15.62 -3.15
C ILE A 103 9.11 -14.97 -2.58
N ILE A 104 10.14 -14.81 -3.41
CA ILE A 104 11.43 -14.24 -2.98
C ILE A 104 11.37 -12.72 -3.08
N GLU A 105 11.63 -12.06 -1.95
CA GLU A 105 11.75 -10.62 -1.87
C GLU A 105 13.15 -10.16 -2.29
N GLN A 106 14.18 -10.80 -1.72
CA GLN A 106 15.57 -10.39 -1.90
C GLN A 106 16.49 -11.61 -1.77
N ILE A 107 17.58 -11.62 -2.56
CA ILE A 107 18.68 -12.57 -2.42
C ILE A 107 19.93 -11.75 -2.15
N GLU A 108 20.55 -11.98 -1.00
CA GLU A 108 21.82 -11.37 -0.57
C GLU A 108 22.94 -12.40 -0.78
N TYR A 109 24.00 -11.96 -1.45
CA TYR A 109 25.15 -12.78 -1.79
C TYR A 109 26.41 -12.11 -1.25
N THR A 110 27.12 -12.82 -0.38
CA THR A 110 28.41 -12.40 0.18
C THR A 110 29.45 -13.48 -0.09
N ARG A 111 30.63 -13.06 -0.57
CA ARG A 111 31.75 -13.97 -0.84
C ARG A 111 32.99 -13.47 -0.14
N ASP A 112 33.57 -14.30 0.71
CA ASP A 112 34.86 -14.06 1.35
C ASP A 112 35.84 -15.18 0.97
N GLY A 113 36.67 -14.89 -0.03
CA GLY A 113 37.61 -15.86 -0.60
C GLY A 113 36.93 -17.11 -1.17
N VAL A 114 37.04 -18.23 -0.44
CA VAL A 114 36.46 -19.53 -0.79
C VAL A 114 35.08 -19.72 -0.15
N GLU A 115 34.76 -18.96 0.90
CA GLU A 115 33.46 -19.03 1.56
C GLU A 115 32.44 -18.17 0.82
N VAL A 116 31.25 -18.74 0.67
CA VAL A 116 30.11 -18.12 0.02
C VAL A 116 28.93 -18.23 0.97
N GLU A 117 28.35 -17.09 1.29
CA GLU A 117 27.12 -17.00 2.06
C GLU A 117 26.01 -16.44 1.17
N ILE A 118 24.87 -17.14 1.19
CA ILE A 118 23.68 -16.74 0.45
C ILE A 118 22.53 -16.67 1.44
N GLN A 119 21.95 -15.48 1.58
CA GLN A 119 20.76 -15.27 2.39
C GLN A 119 19.59 -14.92 1.48
N VAL A 120 18.47 -15.62 1.64
CA VAL A 120 17.25 -15.38 0.86
C VAL A 120 16.18 -14.86 1.79
N LYS A 121 15.70 -13.65 1.52
CA LYS A 121 14.56 -13.04 2.20
C LYS A 121 13.31 -13.30 1.37
N PHE A 122 12.29 -13.84 2.03
CA PHE A 122 11.00 -14.19 1.43
C PHE A 122 9.94 -13.16 1.84
N ARG A 123 9.00 -12.88 0.94
CA ARG A 123 7.85 -12.00 1.19
C ARG A 123 6.85 -12.64 2.17
#